data_AF-A0A969L699-F1
#
_entry.id   AF-A0A969L699-F1
#
_cell.length_a   1.000
_cell.length_b   1.000
_cell.length_c   1.000
_cell.angle_alpha   90.00
_cell.angle_beta   90.00
_cell.angle_gamma   90.00
#
_symmetry.space_group_name_H-M   'P 1'
#
loop_
_entity.id
_entity.type
_entity.pdbx_description
1 polymer ?
#
loop_
_entity_poly.entity_id
_entity_poly.type
_entity_poly.pdbx_seq_one_letter_code
_entity_poly.pdbx_strand_id
1 'polypeptide(L)'
;MQSNRDERLARARCSLEGLSVGDAFGSFFEFAPTLLAGAELRKLPKPPWRYTDDTNMALSVFAVLHQYGEINQDQLATSLAEQFDRSRGYGLGTRSVITRIKKGVHWHDAAYQWGGSGSYGNGGAVRAGLIGAYFADDYSARETMGTIIEQACRVTEVTHAHQESLAGAIAVAVAATVAWHFREVALSRQNFLDYILPYVPDGKVREGVQRARNLPSDTILSQAVLELGNGNNISTQDTVPFALWCIGEYLNNYEEALASDNYNYRCGQLEMPTSKQRSSQVDSLFFEGKRETNDVYRCASEANDARTKQRSQPRASGRESEP
;
A
#
# COMPACT_ATOMS: atom_id res chain seq x y z
N MET A 1 2.00 -17.80 -17.16
CA MET A 1 2.22 -19.08 -16.43
C MET A 1 1.92 -18.79 -14.98
N GLN A 2 0.98 -19.49 -14.36
CA GLN A 2 0.60 -19.20 -12.97
C GLN A 2 1.78 -19.56 -12.06
N SER A 3 2.26 -18.59 -11.28
CA SER A 3 3.43 -18.81 -10.42
C SER A 3 3.07 -19.75 -9.28
N ASN A 4 4.04 -20.55 -8.82
CA ASN A 4 3.82 -21.38 -7.65
C ASN A 4 3.88 -20.52 -6.37
N ARG A 5 3.41 -21.06 -5.24
CA ARG A 5 3.33 -20.34 -3.97
C ARG A 5 4.68 -19.79 -3.50
N ASP A 6 5.76 -20.53 -3.72
CA ASP A 6 7.10 -20.12 -3.28
C ASP A 6 7.60 -18.91 -4.08
N GLU A 7 7.28 -18.85 -5.37
CA GLU A 7 7.56 -17.68 -6.22
C GLU A 7 6.76 -16.45 -5.77
N ARG A 8 5.48 -16.61 -5.40
CA ARG A 8 4.66 -15.53 -4.81
C ARG A 8 5.27 -15.02 -3.50
N LEU A 9 5.69 -15.94 -2.63
CA LEU A 9 6.33 -15.62 -1.36
C LEU A 9 7.68 -14.93 -1.57
N ALA A 10 8.46 -15.33 -2.58
CA ALA A 10 9.71 -14.67 -2.92
C ALA A 10 9.50 -13.22 -3.33
N ARG A 11 8.46 -12.91 -4.12
CA ARG A 11 8.11 -11.52 -4.47
C ARG A 11 7.64 -10.72 -3.26
N ALA A 12 6.76 -11.27 -2.44
CA ALA A 12 6.32 -10.62 -1.21
C ALA A 12 7.48 -10.35 -0.25
N ARG A 13 8.43 -11.28 -0.16
CA ARG A 13 9.66 -11.12 0.63
C ARG A 13 10.54 -10.00 0.07
N CYS A 14 10.73 -9.93 -1.24
CA CYS A 14 11.46 -8.83 -1.88
C CYS A 14 10.82 -7.47 -1.55
N SER A 15 9.48 -7.37 -1.61
CA SER A 15 8.77 -6.15 -1.22
C SER A 15 8.94 -5.83 0.27
N LEU A 16 8.91 -6.84 1.15
CA LEU A 16 9.10 -6.67 2.59
C LEU A 16 10.53 -6.22 2.93
N GLU A 17 11.55 -6.77 2.27
CA GLU A 17 12.94 -6.37 2.46
C GLU A 17 13.13 -4.90 2.07
N GLY A 18 12.62 -4.50 0.89
CA GLY A 18 12.67 -3.11 0.44
C GLY A 18 11.92 -2.14 1.36
N LEU A 19 10.75 -2.55 1.86
CA LEU A 19 9.99 -1.81 2.87
C LEU A 19 10.79 -1.66 4.16
N SER A 20 11.42 -2.73 4.66
CA SER A 20 12.13 -2.70 5.93
C SER A 20 13.33 -1.76 5.94
N VAL A 21 14.02 -1.64 4.81
CA VAL A 21 15.11 -0.69 4.62
C VAL A 21 14.57 0.74 4.55
N GLY A 22 13.51 0.97 3.78
CA GLY A 22 12.89 2.29 3.67
C GLY A 22 12.29 2.80 4.99
N ASP A 23 11.64 1.91 5.74
CA ASP A 23 11.11 2.16 7.09
C ASP A 23 12.26 2.54 8.04
N ALA A 24 13.26 1.68 8.19
CA ALA A 24 14.36 1.92 9.11
C ALA A 24 15.17 3.17 8.74
N PHE A 25 15.38 3.45 7.45
CA PHE A 25 16.05 4.66 6.97
C PHE A 25 15.19 5.91 7.19
N GLY A 26 13.92 5.87 6.81
CA GLY A 26 12.99 6.99 6.94
C GLY A 26 12.77 7.42 8.39
N SER A 27 12.83 6.47 9.33
CA SER A 27 12.67 6.72 10.78
C SER A 27 13.69 7.72 11.36
N PHE A 28 14.86 7.89 10.74
CA PHE A 28 15.84 8.89 11.17
C PHE A 28 15.43 10.33 10.84
N PHE A 29 14.51 10.50 9.88
CA PHE A 29 14.07 11.79 9.36
C PHE A 29 12.61 12.10 9.67
N GLU A 30 11.89 11.15 10.27
CA GLU A 30 10.49 11.31 10.63
C GLU A 30 10.31 12.54 11.53
N PHE A 31 9.43 13.46 11.12
CA PHE A 31 9.18 14.75 11.77
C PHE A 31 10.40 15.69 11.91
N ALA A 32 11.50 15.42 11.21
CA ALA A 32 12.63 16.34 11.15
C ALA A 32 12.25 17.61 10.35
N PRO A 33 12.71 18.80 10.76
CA PRO A 33 12.52 20.02 9.98
C PRO A 33 13.10 19.88 8.57
N THR A 34 12.30 20.21 7.54
CA THR A 34 12.60 20.04 6.10
C THR A 34 13.97 20.59 5.67
N LEU A 35 14.50 21.60 6.37
CA LEU A 35 15.79 22.23 6.08
C LEU A 35 17.03 21.36 6.37
N LEU A 36 16.91 20.27 7.14
CA LEU A 36 18.05 19.39 7.45
C LEU A 36 18.27 18.26 6.43
N ALA A 37 17.29 18.00 5.54
CA ALA A 37 17.31 16.84 4.64
C ALA A 37 18.26 17.01 3.44
N GLY A 38 18.36 18.20 2.84
CA GLY A 38 19.05 18.38 1.55
C GLY A 38 20.59 18.26 1.56
N ALA A 39 21.24 18.28 2.73
CA ALA A 39 22.71 18.23 2.84
C ALA A 39 23.25 16.94 3.48
N GLU A 40 22.41 16.17 4.17
CA GLU A 40 22.83 15.00 4.97
C GLU A 40 22.24 13.66 4.50
N LEU A 41 21.28 13.63 3.55
CA LEU A 41 20.66 12.39 3.06
C LEU A 41 21.64 11.39 2.42
N ARG A 42 22.80 11.84 1.91
CA ARG A 42 23.85 10.94 1.39
C ARG A 42 24.77 10.35 2.46
N LYS A 43 24.72 10.86 3.70
CA LYS A 43 25.44 10.23 4.82
C LYS A 43 24.50 9.26 5.51
N LEU A 44 24.64 7.99 5.17
CA LEU A 44 23.90 6.92 5.83
C LEU A 44 24.01 7.06 7.36
N PRO A 45 22.88 7.10 8.09
CA PRO A 45 22.89 7.11 9.55
C PRO A 45 23.70 5.93 10.08
N LYS A 46 24.39 6.13 11.22
CA LYS A 46 25.14 5.03 11.83
C LYS A 46 24.19 3.94 12.34
N PRO A 47 24.56 2.66 12.25
CA PRO A 47 23.78 1.57 12.82
C PRO A 47 23.66 1.71 14.36
N PRO A 48 22.64 1.09 14.99
CA PRO A 48 21.68 0.15 14.39
C PRO A 48 20.49 0.84 13.69
N TRP A 49 20.09 0.30 12.54
CA TRP A 49 18.86 0.67 11.85
C TRP A 49 17.74 -0.23 12.36
N ARG A 50 16.80 0.34 13.13
CA ARG A 50 15.67 -0.40 13.67
C ARG A 50 14.44 -0.07 12.83
N TYR A 51 13.71 -1.10 12.43
CA TYR A 51 12.41 -0.94 11.79
C TYR A 51 11.33 -0.45 12.79
N THR A 52 10.26 0.15 12.28
CA THR A 52 9.15 0.71 13.08
C THR A 52 7.90 -0.16 13.00
N ASP A 53 6.72 0.40 13.27
CA ASP A 53 5.46 -0.31 13.14
C ASP A 53 5.16 -0.71 11.70
N ASP A 54 5.66 0.01 10.70
CA ASP A 54 5.48 -0.31 9.28
C ASP A 54 5.96 -1.73 8.96
N THR A 55 7.23 -2.03 9.24
CA THR A 55 7.78 -3.39 9.04
C THR A 55 7.14 -4.39 9.99
N ASN A 56 6.86 -4.00 11.25
CA ASN A 56 6.28 -4.94 12.21
C ASN A 56 4.88 -5.42 11.79
N MET A 57 4.05 -4.52 11.24
CA MET A 57 2.76 -4.86 10.67
C MET A 57 2.91 -5.63 9.36
N ALA A 58 3.87 -5.27 8.51
CA ALA A 58 4.13 -5.98 7.26
C ALA A 58 4.59 -7.43 7.50
N LEU A 59 5.35 -7.71 8.57
CA LEU A 59 5.71 -9.07 8.98
C LEU A 59 4.47 -9.94 9.29
N SER A 60 3.45 -9.37 9.94
CA SER A 60 2.17 -10.07 10.18
C SER A 60 1.44 -10.37 8.86
N VAL A 61 1.46 -9.43 7.90
CA VAL A 61 0.90 -9.67 6.56
C VAL A 61 1.62 -10.82 5.86
N PHE A 62 2.95 -10.79 5.87
CA PHE A 62 3.77 -11.84 5.26
C PHE A 62 3.51 -13.21 5.90
N ALA A 63 3.41 -13.28 7.23
CA ALA A 63 3.11 -14.53 7.94
C ALA A 63 1.74 -15.11 7.53
N VAL A 64 0.72 -14.26 7.39
CA VAL A 64 -0.62 -14.68 6.95
C VAL A 64 -0.59 -15.17 5.49
N LEU A 65 0.06 -14.45 4.58
CA LEU A 65 0.24 -14.91 3.19
C LEU A 65 1.01 -16.24 3.14
N HIS A 66 2.07 -16.37 3.93
CA HIS A 66 2.87 -17.59 4.04
C HIS A 66 2.05 -18.77 4.52
N GLN A 67 1.12 -18.60 5.45
CA GLN A 67 0.32 -19.69 6.00
C GLN A 67 -0.93 -20.00 5.18
N TYR A 68 -1.65 -18.99 4.71
CA TYR A 68 -2.99 -19.15 4.11
C TYR A 68 -3.03 -18.93 2.59
N GLY A 69 -2.00 -18.31 2.02
CA GLY A 69 -1.93 -18.01 0.59
C GLY A 69 -2.79 -16.81 0.16
N GLU A 70 -3.48 -16.18 1.11
CA GLU A 70 -4.32 -15.00 0.99
C GLU A 70 -4.45 -14.31 2.37
N ILE A 71 -5.04 -13.13 2.39
CA ILE A 71 -5.28 -12.37 3.63
C ILE A 71 -6.53 -12.86 4.33
N ASN A 72 -6.33 -13.72 5.33
CA ASN A 72 -7.38 -14.00 6.31
C ASN A 72 -7.43 -12.88 7.37
N GLN A 73 -8.49 -12.07 7.38
CA GLN A 73 -8.61 -10.90 8.26
C GLN A 73 -8.64 -11.24 9.75
N ASP A 74 -9.26 -12.35 10.14
CA ASP A 74 -9.30 -12.80 11.53
C ASP A 74 -7.90 -13.21 12.00
N GLN A 75 -7.16 -13.93 11.16
CA GLN A 75 -5.78 -14.35 11.45
C GLN A 75 -4.82 -13.16 11.43
N LEU A 76 -5.01 -12.22 10.51
CA LEU A 76 -4.24 -10.98 10.47
C LEU A 76 -4.48 -10.14 11.73
N ALA A 77 -5.73 -9.99 12.17
CA ALA A 77 -6.05 -9.28 13.40
C ALA A 77 -5.36 -9.91 14.63
N THR A 78 -5.41 -11.23 14.73
CA THR A 78 -4.72 -11.99 15.79
C THR A 78 -3.22 -11.75 15.73
N SER A 79 -2.58 -11.93 14.56
CA SER A 79 -1.15 -11.71 14.38
C SER A 79 -0.73 -10.29 14.74
N LEU A 80 -1.48 -9.26 14.28
CA LEU A 80 -1.20 -7.87 14.62
C LEU A 80 -1.29 -7.59 16.12
N ALA A 81 -2.22 -8.23 16.82
CA ALA A 81 -2.41 -8.06 18.26
C ALA A 81 -1.33 -8.77 19.10
N GLU A 82 -0.90 -9.95 18.67
CA GLU A 82 0.16 -10.73 19.28
C GLU A 82 1.53 -10.09 19.08
N GLN A 83 1.83 -9.64 17.85
CA GLN A 83 3.11 -9.04 17.49
C GLN A 83 3.22 -7.55 17.87
N PHE A 84 2.17 -6.97 18.46
CA PHE A 84 2.16 -5.55 18.84
C PHE A 84 3.26 -5.22 19.86
N ASP A 85 4.22 -4.42 19.41
CA ASP A 85 5.27 -3.84 20.23
C ASP A 85 5.08 -2.32 20.32
N ARG A 86 4.68 -1.85 21.50
CA ARG A 86 4.42 -0.44 21.77
C ARG A 86 5.64 0.46 21.50
N SER A 87 6.86 -0.08 21.57
CA SER A 87 8.08 0.69 21.35
C SER A 87 8.37 1.01 19.88
N ARG A 88 7.59 0.47 18.95
CA ARG A 88 7.82 0.57 17.50
C ARG A 88 7.22 1.79 16.81
N GLY A 89 6.65 2.75 17.53
CA GLY A 89 6.22 4.03 16.93
C GLY A 89 4.76 4.11 16.49
N TYR A 90 3.97 3.03 16.65
CA TYR A 90 2.56 2.99 16.25
C TYR A 90 1.76 4.27 16.53
N GLY A 91 1.05 4.76 15.51
CA GLY A 91 0.10 5.87 15.62
C GLY A 91 -1.04 5.60 16.62
N LEU A 92 -1.59 6.65 17.22
CA LEU A 92 -2.63 6.54 18.25
C LEU A 92 -3.87 5.77 17.79
N GLY A 93 -4.28 5.95 16.53
CA GLY A 93 -5.40 5.23 15.94
C GLY A 93 -5.18 3.72 15.91
N THR A 94 -4.07 3.28 15.31
CA THR A 94 -3.68 1.86 15.24
C THR A 94 -3.53 1.25 16.64
N ARG A 95 -2.92 1.98 17.57
CA ARG A 95 -2.80 1.54 18.98
C ARG A 95 -4.15 1.31 19.62
N SER A 96 -5.12 2.19 19.37
CA SER A 96 -6.49 2.02 19.88
C SER A 96 -7.14 0.76 19.32
N VAL A 97 -7.08 0.57 18.00
CA VAL A 97 -7.64 -0.63 17.34
C VAL A 97 -7.03 -1.91 17.90
N ILE A 98 -5.70 -2.00 17.91
CA ILE A 98 -4.99 -3.19 18.41
C ILE A 98 -5.33 -3.45 19.88
N THR A 99 -5.39 -2.41 20.72
CA THR A 99 -5.74 -2.56 22.14
C THR A 99 -7.15 -3.12 22.32
N ARG A 100 -8.11 -2.73 21.47
CA ARG A 100 -9.48 -3.28 21.48
C ARG A 100 -9.49 -4.74 21.06
N ILE A 101 -8.75 -5.10 20.02
CA ILE A 101 -8.60 -6.51 19.59
C ILE A 101 -8.01 -7.36 20.73
N LYS A 102 -6.96 -6.88 21.40
CA LYS A 102 -6.36 -7.57 22.58
C LYS A 102 -7.34 -7.74 23.75
N LYS A 103 -8.39 -6.91 23.83
CA LYS A 103 -9.47 -7.02 24.82
C LYS A 103 -10.63 -7.92 24.37
N GLY A 104 -10.48 -8.62 23.23
CA GLY A 104 -11.49 -9.52 22.68
C GLY A 104 -12.56 -8.85 21.82
N VAL A 105 -12.41 -7.56 21.48
CA VAL A 105 -13.30 -6.91 20.51
C VAL A 105 -12.98 -7.44 19.12
N HIS A 106 -14.01 -7.82 18.35
CA HIS A 106 -13.82 -8.24 16.97
C HIS A 106 -13.15 -7.13 16.15
N TRP A 107 -12.23 -7.48 15.24
CA TRP A 107 -11.42 -6.49 14.51
C TRP A 107 -12.27 -5.48 13.75
N HIS A 108 -13.40 -5.93 13.19
CA HIS A 108 -14.34 -5.06 12.48
C HIS A 108 -14.84 -3.93 13.41
N ASP A 109 -15.36 -4.26 14.59
CA ASP A 109 -15.85 -3.27 15.54
C ASP A 109 -14.73 -2.41 16.16
N ALA A 110 -13.49 -2.90 16.11
CA ALA A 110 -12.31 -2.14 16.52
C ALA A 110 -11.90 -1.11 15.45
N ALA A 111 -11.84 -1.52 14.18
CA ALA A 111 -11.42 -0.67 13.07
C ALA A 111 -12.46 0.43 12.75
N TYR A 112 -13.74 0.17 12.98
CA TYR A 112 -14.85 1.09 12.68
C TYR A 112 -15.25 2.02 13.86
N GLN A 113 -14.43 2.10 14.91
CA GLN A 113 -14.75 2.80 16.17
C GLN A 113 -15.01 4.32 16.09
N TRP A 114 -14.69 4.98 14.97
CA TRP A 114 -14.89 6.43 14.75
C TRP A 114 -16.21 6.73 14.06
N GLY A 115 -17.34 6.41 14.72
CA GLY A 115 -18.66 6.63 14.14
C GLY A 115 -18.92 5.81 12.86
N GLY A 116 -18.21 4.68 12.71
CA GLY A 116 -18.32 3.81 11.54
C GLY A 116 -17.41 4.18 10.36
N SER A 117 -16.65 5.28 10.40
CA SER A 117 -15.83 5.69 9.25
C SER A 117 -14.42 5.11 9.22
N GLY A 118 -13.87 4.70 10.37
CA GLY A 118 -12.51 4.17 10.43
C GLY A 118 -11.40 5.24 10.34
N SER A 119 -10.13 4.79 10.42
CA SER A 119 -8.96 5.66 10.27
C SER A 119 -8.59 5.88 8.80
N TYR A 120 -8.37 7.14 8.39
CA TYR A 120 -7.81 7.54 7.08
C TYR A 120 -6.27 7.53 7.03
N GLY A 121 -5.63 7.09 8.11
CA GLY A 121 -4.17 7.03 8.24
C GLY A 121 -3.50 6.13 7.20
N ASN A 122 -2.25 6.42 6.87
CA ASN A 122 -1.48 5.73 5.82
C ASN A 122 -1.06 4.29 6.19
N GLY A 123 -1.24 3.84 7.43
CA GLY A 123 -0.77 2.53 7.91
C GLY A 123 -1.39 1.33 7.18
N GLY A 124 -2.50 1.50 6.46
CA GLY A 124 -2.99 0.50 5.51
C GLY A 124 -2.10 0.36 4.27
N ALA A 125 -1.73 1.51 3.69
CA ALA A 125 -0.97 1.60 2.45
C ALA A 125 0.48 1.11 2.61
N VAL A 126 1.13 1.38 3.76
CA VAL A 126 2.53 1.00 4.00
C VAL A 126 2.79 -0.49 3.78
N ARG A 127 1.83 -1.36 4.14
CA ARG A 127 1.94 -2.82 4.01
C ARG A 127 1.28 -3.41 2.77
N ALA A 128 0.63 -2.59 1.94
CA ALA A 128 -0.12 -3.05 0.78
C ALA A 128 0.80 -3.45 -0.40
N GLY A 129 2.05 -2.97 -0.44
CA GLY A 129 3.03 -3.36 -1.46
C GLY A 129 3.27 -4.88 -1.52
N LEU A 130 3.24 -5.55 -0.36
CA LEU A 130 3.36 -7.01 -0.27
C LEU A 130 2.22 -7.73 -1.01
N ILE A 131 1.00 -7.18 -0.98
CA ILE A 131 -0.15 -7.75 -1.69
C ILE A 131 0.08 -7.71 -3.19
N GLY A 132 0.46 -6.54 -3.69
CA GLY A 132 0.78 -6.36 -5.11
C GLY A 132 1.88 -7.32 -5.57
N ALA A 133 2.98 -7.38 -4.83
CA ALA A 133 4.09 -8.28 -5.14
C ALA A 133 3.69 -9.76 -5.11
N TYR A 134 2.92 -10.20 -4.09
CA TYR A 134 2.52 -11.59 -3.94
C TYR A 134 1.66 -12.08 -5.10
N PHE A 135 0.67 -11.27 -5.52
CA PHE A 135 -0.30 -11.63 -6.57
C PHE A 135 0.11 -11.16 -7.99
N ALA A 136 1.36 -10.73 -8.19
CA ALA A 136 1.89 -10.24 -9.48
C ALA A 136 2.17 -11.32 -10.55
N ASP A 137 1.42 -12.41 -10.54
CA ASP A 137 1.64 -13.58 -11.39
C ASP A 137 1.33 -13.30 -12.86
N ASP A 138 0.12 -12.78 -13.11
CA ASP A 138 -0.40 -12.49 -14.45
C ASP A 138 -1.28 -11.25 -14.39
N TYR A 139 -0.62 -10.10 -14.42
CA TYR A 139 -1.26 -8.80 -14.45
C TYR A 139 -2.22 -8.57 -15.62
N SER A 140 -2.09 -9.35 -16.72
CA SER A 140 -2.94 -9.18 -17.90
C SER A 140 -4.35 -9.76 -17.73
N ALA A 141 -4.54 -10.65 -16.75
CA ALA A 141 -5.85 -11.20 -16.44
C ALA A 141 -6.62 -10.24 -15.53
N ARG A 142 -7.82 -9.80 -15.96
CA ARG A 142 -8.73 -8.97 -15.15
C ARG A 142 -8.99 -9.56 -13.76
N GLU A 143 -9.11 -10.88 -13.68
CA GLU A 143 -9.34 -11.62 -12.43
C GLU A 143 -8.18 -11.44 -11.43
N THR A 144 -6.95 -11.33 -11.92
CA THR A 144 -5.77 -11.10 -11.07
C THR A 144 -5.79 -9.72 -10.45
N MET A 145 -6.16 -8.69 -11.23
CA MET A 145 -6.29 -7.33 -10.69
C MET A 145 -7.44 -7.23 -9.67
N GLY A 146 -8.57 -7.89 -9.94
CA GLY A 146 -9.67 -8.00 -8.97
C GLY A 146 -9.21 -8.60 -7.64
N THR A 147 -8.40 -9.67 -7.70
CA THR A 147 -7.80 -10.31 -6.52
C THR A 147 -6.86 -9.35 -5.77
N ILE A 148 -6.00 -8.61 -6.47
CA ILE A 148 -5.09 -7.63 -5.85
C ILE A 148 -5.89 -6.56 -5.08
N ILE A 149 -6.93 -6.01 -5.71
CA ILE A 149 -7.81 -4.99 -5.09
C ILE A 149 -8.51 -5.56 -3.86
N GLU A 150 -9.12 -6.74 -3.97
CA GLU A 150 -9.81 -7.39 -2.85
C GLU A 150 -8.85 -7.60 -1.67
N GLN A 151 -7.66 -8.15 -1.93
CA GLN A 151 -6.69 -8.47 -0.89
C GLN A 151 -6.07 -7.20 -0.29
N ALA A 152 -5.92 -6.12 -1.07
CA ALA A 152 -5.50 -4.80 -0.60
C ALA A 152 -6.55 -4.16 0.33
N CYS A 153 -7.84 -4.35 0.06
CA CYS A 153 -8.90 -3.97 0.99
C CYS A 153 -8.82 -4.79 2.28
N ARG A 154 -8.77 -6.12 2.16
CA ARG A 154 -8.76 -7.04 3.32
C ARG A 154 -7.59 -6.77 4.27
N VAL A 155 -6.38 -6.53 3.73
CA VAL A 155 -5.19 -6.23 4.56
C VAL A 155 -5.31 -4.89 5.31
N THR A 156 -6.13 -3.98 4.81
CA THR A 156 -6.25 -2.60 5.28
C THR A 156 -7.38 -2.44 6.29
N GLU A 157 -8.56 -2.98 5.99
CA GLU A 157 -9.79 -2.87 6.80
C GLU A 157 -9.63 -3.30 8.26
N VAL A 158 -8.72 -4.25 8.53
CA VAL A 158 -8.43 -4.75 9.90
C VAL A 158 -8.02 -3.64 10.87
N THR A 159 -7.54 -2.49 10.34
CA THR A 159 -7.13 -1.34 11.16
C THR A 159 -7.59 0.02 10.62
N HIS A 160 -7.76 0.13 9.31
CA HIS A 160 -8.02 1.39 8.61
C HIS A 160 -9.21 1.20 7.66
N ALA A 161 -10.42 1.27 8.20
CA ALA A 161 -11.66 1.06 7.44
C ALA A 161 -12.09 2.24 6.56
N HIS A 162 -11.41 3.39 6.66
CA HIS A 162 -11.79 4.58 5.91
C HIS A 162 -11.51 4.43 4.42
N GLN A 163 -12.42 4.93 3.58
CA GLN A 163 -12.35 4.82 2.13
C GLN A 163 -11.04 5.36 1.54
N GLU A 164 -10.56 6.51 2.03
CA GLU A 164 -9.24 7.05 1.63
C GLU A 164 -8.07 6.08 1.94
N SER A 165 -8.11 5.37 3.08
CA SER A 165 -7.07 4.38 3.41
C SER A 165 -7.12 3.18 2.47
N LEU A 166 -8.33 2.70 2.16
CA LEU A 166 -8.54 1.63 1.18
C LEU A 166 -8.03 2.05 -0.19
N ALA A 167 -8.36 3.27 -0.63
CA ALA A 167 -7.92 3.80 -1.91
C ALA A 167 -6.40 3.89 -2.04
N GLY A 168 -5.71 4.34 -0.98
CA GLY A 168 -4.24 4.37 -0.98
C GLY A 168 -3.60 2.98 -0.94
N ALA A 169 -4.17 2.05 -0.17
CA ALA A 169 -3.69 0.67 -0.16
C ALA A 169 -3.84 -0.01 -1.53
N ILE A 170 -4.98 0.20 -2.20
CA ILE A 170 -5.19 -0.26 -3.58
C ILE A 170 -4.14 0.37 -4.50
N ALA A 171 -3.94 1.70 -4.43
CA ALA A 171 -2.96 2.38 -5.27
C ALA A 171 -1.55 1.81 -5.10
N VAL A 172 -1.10 1.57 -3.85
CA VAL A 172 0.22 1.01 -3.56
C VAL A 172 0.34 -0.46 -4.00
N ALA A 173 -0.69 -1.29 -3.78
CA ALA A 173 -0.68 -2.68 -4.23
C ALA A 173 -0.62 -2.76 -5.77
N VAL A 174 -1.42 -1.96 -6.47
CA VAL A 174 -1.38 -1.88 -7.94
C VAL A 174 -0.01 -1.39 -8.41
N ALA A 175 0.54 -0.35 -7.77
CA ALA A 175 1.86 0.19 -8.08
C ALA A 175 2.98 -0.86 -7.95
N ALA A 176 2.97 -1.65 -6.87
CA ALA A 176 3.94 -2.74 -6.68
C ALA A 176 3.81 -3.82 -7.77
N THR A 177 2.58 -4.11 -8.21
CA THR A 177 2.33 -5.06 -9.28
C THR A 177 2.86 -4.54 -10.63
N VAL A 178 2.58 -3.27 -10.95
CA VAL A 178 3.09 -2.60 -12.15
C VAL A 178 4.62 -2.55 -12.13
N ALA A 179 5.23 -2.13 -11.02
CA ALA A 179 6.67 -2.10 -10.86
C ALA A 179 7.31 -3.47 -11.10
N TRP A 180 6.70 -4.56 -10.58
CA TRP A 180 7.17 -5.91 -10.85
C TRP A 180 7.14 -6.27 -12.33
N HIS A 181 6.04 -5.99 -13.04
CA HIS A 181 5.92 -6.36 -14.45
C HIS A 181 6.81 -5.53 -15.39
N PHE A 182 7.07 -4.28 -15.03
CA PHE A 182 7.90 -3.37 -15.82
C PHE A 182 9.33 -3.21 -15.29
N ARG A 183 9.78 -4.06 -14.35
CA ARG A 183 11.15 -3.95 -13.77
C ARG A 183 12.29 -3.98 -14.79
N GLU A 184 12.07 -4.56 -15.97
CA GLU A 184 13.04 -4.63 -17.07
C GLU A 184 12.83 -3.54 -18.14
N VAL A 185 11.86 -2.64 -17.95
CA VAL A 185 11.45 -1.62 -18.92
C VAL A 185 11.35 -0.27 -18.23
N ALA A 186 12.07 0.73 -18.75
CA ALA A 186 11.94 2.09 -18.26
C ALA A 186 10.53 2.65 -18.55
N LEU A 187 9.77 2.95 -17.50
CA LEU A 187 8.53 3.72 -17.58
C LEU A 187 8.80 5.15 -17.14
N SER A 188 8.17 6.11 -17.81
CA SER A 188 8.05 7.46 -17.25
C SER A 188 7.08 7.44 -16.06
N ARG A 189 7.24 8.40 -15.15
CA ARG A 189 6.27 8.66 -14.07
C ARG A 189 4.83 8.72 -14.61
N GLN A 190 4.60 9.43 -15.72
CA GLN A 190 3.26 9.55 -16.30
C GLN A 190 2.68 8.19 -16.69
N ASN A 191 3.45 7.36 -17.40
CA ASN A 191 3.00 6.03 -17.82
C ASN A 191 2.79 5.10 -16.62
N PHE A 192 3.69 5.14 -15.64
CA PHE A 192 3.55 4.38 -14.39
C PHE A 192 2.26 4.74 -13.65
N LEU A 193 1.95 6.03 -13.51
CA LEU A 193 0.75 6.48 -12.82
C LEU A 193 -0.53 6.30 -13.66
N ASP A 194 -0.45 6.36 -14.99
CA ASP A 194 -1.56 6.01 -15.90
C ASP A 194 -2.02 4.57 -15.73
N TYR A 195 -1.08 3.68 -15.37
CA TYR A 195 -1.39 2.31 -15.07
C TYR A 195 -2.13 2.17 -13.71
N ILE A 196 -1.80 2.99 -12.72
CA ILE A 196 -2.38 2.88 -11.37
C ILE A 196 -3.77 3.53 -11.28
N LEU A 197 -3.92 4.73 -11.85
CA LEU A 197 -5.11 5.59 -11.71
C LEU A 197 -6.47 4.92 -11.98
N PRO A 198 -6.63 4.04 -12.99
CA PRO A 198 -7.91 3.38 -13.26
C PRO A 198 -8.48 2.56 -12.10
N TYR A 199 -7.62 2.10 -11.19
CA TYR A 199 -7.99 1.21 -10.08
C TYR A 199 -8.14 1.94 -8.75
N VAL A 200 -7.70 3.18 -8.64
CA VAL A 200 -7.82 3.97 -7.41
C VAL A 200 -9.26 4.47 -7.29
N PRO A 201 -10.02 4.14 -6.23
CA PRO A 201 -11.37 4.67 -6.03
C PRO A 201 -11.41 6.20 -6.00
N ASP A 202 -12.56 6.79 -6.37
CA ASP A 202 -12.74 8.24 -6.30
C ASP A 202 -12.57 8.76 -4.86
N GLY A 203 -11.86 9.88 -4.72
CA GLY A 203 -11.48 10.45 -3.43
C GLY A 203 -10.21 11.30 -3.51
N LYS A 204 -9.77 11.82 -2.36
CA LYS A 204 -8.61 12.73 -2.27
C LYS A 204 -7.32 12.04 -2.68
N VAL A 205 -7.17 10.74 -2.38
CA VAL A 205 -6.02 9.95 -2.84
C VAL A 205 -5.98 9.93 -4.38
N ARG A 206 -7.08 9.60 -5.08
CA ARG A 206 -7.10 9.58 -6.55
C ARG A 206 -6.79 10.95 -7.14
N GLU A 207 -7.37 12.02 -6.59
CA GLU A 207 -7.04 13.39 -6.99
C GLU A 207 -5.56 13.71 -6.82
N GLY A 208 -4.95 13.28 -5.70
CA GLY A 208 -3.52 13.44 -5.45
C GLY A 208 -2.67 12.65 -6.44
N VAL A 209 -3.00 11.38 -6.72
CA VAL A 209 -2.29 10.58 -7.72
C VAL A 209 -2.41 11.20 -9.12
N GLN A 210 -3.56 11.80 -9.45
CA GLN A 210 -3.77 12.51 -10.70
C GLN A 210 -2.91 13.79 -10.76
N ARG A 211 -2.77 14.53 -9.66
CA ARG A 211 -1.82 15.66 -9.56
C ARG A 211 -0.38 15.18 -9.74
N ALA A 212 0.04 14.12 -9.05
CA ALA A 212 1.38 13.54 -9.18
C ALA A 212 1.71 13.18 -10.63
N ARG A 213 0.73 12.59 -11.34
CA ARG A 213 0.84 12.26 -12.77
C ARG A 213 0.97 13.50 -13.66
N ASN A 214 0.32 14.61 -13.30
CA ASN A 214 0.25 15.82 -14.11
C ASN A 214 1.34 16.85 -13.81
N LEU A 215 2.14 16.65 -12.75
CA LEU A 215 3.29 17.49 -12.49
C LEU A 215 4.23 17.49 -13.72
N PRO A 216 4.91 18.61 -14.03
CA PRO A 216 5.95 18.66 -15.06
C PRO A 216 7.11 17.70 -14.77
N SER A 217 7.83 17.24 -15.80
CA SER A 217 8.97 16.33 -15.62
C SER A 217 10.19 17.01 -14.98
N ASP A 218 10.25 18.34 -15.00
CA ASP A 218 11.28 19.16 -14.34
C ASP A 218 10.87 19.66 -12.94
N THR A 219 9.79 19.11 -12.37
CA THR A 219 9.34 19.47 -11.02
C THR A 219 10.39 19.14 -9.98
N ILE A 220 10.83 20.16 -9.24
CA ILE A 220 11.75 20.00 -8.12
C ILE A 220 11.02 19.41 -6.90
N LEU A 221 11.77 18.74 -6.02
CA LEU A 221 11.23 18.04 -4.84
C LEU A 221 10.35 18.94 -3.95
N SER A 222 10.78 20.17 -3.68
CA SER A 222 10.04 21.09 -2.82
C SER A 222 8.66 21.46 -3.39
N GLN A 223 8.54 21.54 -4.71
CA GLN A 223 7.26 21.78 -5.38
C GLN A 223 6.39 20.53 -5.34
N ALA A 224 6.96 19.34 -5.56
CA ALA A 224 6.22 18.09 -5.41
C ALA A 224 5.65 17.91 -3.99
N VAL A 225 6.46 18.21 -2.96
CA VAL A 225 6.02 18.19 -1.56
C VAL A 225 4.88 19.17 -1.29
N LEU A 226 4.95 20.38 -1.86
CA LEU A 226 3.89 21.39 -1.70
C LEU A 226 2.56 20.94 -2.31
N GLU A 227 2.60 20.27 -3.46
CA GLU A 227 1.41 19.88 -4.24
C GLU A 227 0.80 18.54 -3.79
N LEU A 228 1.62 17.63 -3.29
CA LEU A 228 1.26 16.24 -3.01
C LEU A 228 1.24 15.90 -1.52
N GLY A 229 1.81 16.76 -0.68
CA GLY A 229 2.11 16.44 0.71
C GLY A 229 3.43 15.68 0.86
N ASN A 230 3.72 15.27 2.09
CA ASN A 230 4.94 14.54 2.44
C ASN A 230 4.73 13.57 3.63
N GLY A 231 3.49 13.27 3.99
CA GLY A 231 3.14 12.41 5.11
C GLY A 231 3.15 13.08 6.49
N ASN A 232 3.45 14.38 6.61
CA ASN A 232 3.42 15.09 7.90
C ASN A 232 2.05 15.04 8.59
N ASN A 233 0.96 14.88 7.82
CA ASN A 233 -0.39 14.72 8.37
C ASN A 233 -0.73 13.26 8.73
N ILE A 234 0.21 12.31 8.54
CA ILE A 234 0.07 10.87 8.80
C ILE A 234 -1.20 10.31 8.16
N SER A 235 -1.53 10.84 6.99
CA SER A 235 -2.77 10.53 6.28
C SER A 235 -2.48 9.97 4.90
N THR A 236 -3.37 9.10 4.42
CA THR A 236 -3.17 8.42 3.14
C THR A 236 -3.08 9.42 1.98
N GLN A 237 -3.96 10.42 1.96
CA GLN A 237 -3.98 11.48 0.94
C GLN A 237 -2.76 12.40 0.95
N ASP A 238 -2.02 12.48 2.06
CA ASP A 238 -0.81 13.29 2.23
C ASP A 238 0.48 12.49 2.00
N THR A 239 0.38 11.17 1.89
CA THR A 239 1.54 10.26 1.80
C THR A 239 1.60 9.56 0.44
N VAL A 240 0.51 8.89 0.04
CA VAL A 240 0.50 7.98 -1.11
C VAL A 240 0.76 8.69 -2.43
N PRO A 241 0.14 9.85 -2.74
CA PRO A 241 0.45 10.58 -3.97
C PRO A 241 1.92 10.93 -4.12
N PHE A 242 2.56 11.42 -3.05
CA PHE A 242 3.96 11.78 -3.03
C PHE A 242 4.88 10.55 -3.17
N ALA A 243 4.60 9.48 -2.42
CA ALA A 243 5.36 8.24 -2.53
C ALA A 243 5.32 7.66 -3.95
N LEU A 244 4.14 7.63 -4.59
CA LEU A 244 3.99 7.16 -5.97
C LEU A 244 4.67 8.08 -6.99
N TRP A 245 4.73 9.39 -6.71
CA TRP A 245 5.51 10.34 -7.51
C TRP A 245 7.01 10.00 -7.45
N CYS A 246 7.57 9.82 -6.24
CA CYS A 246 8.97 9.43 -6.07
C CYS A 246 9.30 8.10 -6.77
N ILE A 247 8.45 7.07 -6.58
CA ILE A 247 8.63 5.77 -7.25
C ILE A 247 8.57 5.92 -8.77
N GLY A 248 7.65 6.73 -9.29
CA GLY A 248 7.55 6.97 -10.72
C GLY A 248 8.75 7.70 -11.33
N GLU A 249 9.42 8.57 -10.57
CA GLU A 249 10.67 9.23 -11.00
C GLU A 249 11.87 8.27 -10.99
N TYR A 250 11.90 7.33 -10.05
CA TYR A 250 13.08 6.52 -9.75
C TYR A 250 12.81 5.00 -9.82
N LEU A 251 11.89 4.57 -10.69
CA LEU A 251 11.39 3.19 -10.73
C LEU A 251 12.51 2.14 -10.88
N ASN A 252 13.59 2.49 -11.58
CA ASN A 252 14.76 1.65 -11.83
C ASN A 252 15.96 1.97 -10.93
N ASN A 253 15.81 2.85 -9.94
CA ASN A 253 16.87 3.26 -9.04
C ASN A 253 16.36 3.32 -7.59
N TYR A 254 16.53 2.20 -6.88
CA TYR A 254 16.07 2.03 -5.51
C TYR A 254 16.69 3.05 -4.52
N GLU A 255 17.98 3.36 -4.67
CA GLU A 255 18.67 4.30 -3.77
C GLU A 255 18.15 5.73 -3.95
N GLU A 256 17.97 6.17 -5.19
CA GLU A 256 17.40 7.49 -5.50
C GLU A 256 15.91 7.56 -5.13
N ALA A 257 15.16 6.46 -5.27
CA ALA A 257 13.78 6.40 -4.79
C ALA A 257 13.68 6.63 -3.27
N LEU A 258 14.61 6.07 -2.50
CA LEU A 258 14.67 6.24 -1.04
C LEU A 258 15.15 7.63 -0.62
N ALA A 259 16.19 8.17 -1.27
CA ALA A 259 16.74 9.48 -0.93
C ALA A 259 15.88 10.64 -1.46
N SER A 260 15.25 10.45 -2.63
CA SER A 260 14.41 11.41 -3.35
C SER A 260 15.04 12.81 -3.48
N ASP A 261 16.36 12.90 -3.66
CA ASP A 261 17.06 14.18 -3.71
C ASP A 261 17.16 14.71 -5.14
N ASN A 262 16.54 15.86 -5.40
CA ASN A 262 16.66 16.57 -6.67
C ASN A 262 17.81 17.61 -6.67
N TYR A 263 18.76 17.55 -5.72
CA TYR A 263 20.01 18.31 -5.80
C TYR A 263 21.03 17.63 -6.72
N ASN A 264 20.90 17.93 -8.02
CA ASN A 264 21.97 17.88 -9.03
C ASN A 264 22.81 16.60 -9.09
N TYR A 265 22.36 15.62 -9.90
CA TYR A 265 23.26 14.76 -10.67
C TYR A 265 22.83 14.70 -12.14
N ARG A 266 22.89 15.85 -12.83
CA ARG A 266 23.21 15.83 -14.27
C ARG A 266 24.68 15.45 -14.42
N CYS A 267 24.99 14.17 -14.31
CA CYS A 267 26.29 13.66 -14.72
C CYS A 267 26.11 12.84 -16.00
N GLY A 268 26.59 13.41 -17.11
CA GLY A 268 27.10 12.73 -18.30
C GLY A 268 26.31 11.57 -18.90
N GLN A 269 25.71 11.84 -20.07
CA GLN A 269 25.61 10.95 -21.24
C GLN A 269 25.59 9.44 -21.00
N LEU A 270 24.48 8.79 -21.35
CA LEU A 270 24.48 7.58 -22.16
C LEU A 270 23.15 7.53 -22.93
N GLU A 271 23.21 7.65 -24.26
CA GLU A 271 22.09 7.33 -25.14
C GLU A 271 21.70 5.86 -24.92
N MET A 272 20.51 5.62 -24.37
CA MET A 272 19.95 4.28 -24.24
C MET A 272 19.21 3.91 -25.54
N PRO A 273 19.45 2.72 -26.11
CA PRO A 273 18.84 2.33 -27.37
C PRO A 273 17.32 2.18 -27.21
N THR A 274 16.59 2.69 -28.20
CA THR A 274 15.13 2.59 -28.27
C THR A 274 14.70 1.14 -28.47
N SER A 275 14.23 0.47 -27.42
CA SER A 275 13.54 -0.82 -27.56
C SER A 275 12.08 -0.61 -27.97
N LYS A 276 11.87 -0.10 -29.19
CA LYS A 276 10.57 -0.19 -29.87
C LYS A 276 10.35 -1.64 -30.26
N GLN A 277 9.61 -2.41 -29.46
CA GLN A 277 8.77 -3.53 -29.93
C GLN A 277 8.03 -4.32 -28.84
N ARG A 278 8.20 -4.04 -27.54
CA ARG A 278 7.42 -4.71 -26.46
C ARG A 278 6.28 -3.90 -25.84
N SER A 279 6.23 -2.56 -26.00
CA SER A 279 5.20 -1.76 -25.31
C SER A 279 3.79 -1.97 -25.87
N SER A 280 3.63 -2.18 -27.17
CA SER A 280 2.29 -2.14 -27.81
C SER A 280 1.35 -3.27 -27.40
N GLN A 281 1.86 -4.45 -27.02
CA GLN A 281 1.04 -5.57 -26.53
C GLN A 281 0.65 -5.42 -25.06
N VAL A 282 1.52 -4.83 -24.24
CA VAL A 282 1.25 -4.60 -22.81
C VAL A 282 0.29 -3.42 -22.65
N ASP A 283 0.46 -2.37 -23.46
CA ASP A 283 -0.42 -1.20 -23.49
C ASP A 283 -1.86 -1.56 -23.91
N SER A 284 -2.05 -2.43 -24.91
CA SER A 284 -3.40 -2.79 -25.38
C SER A 284 -4.19 -3.63 -24.37
N LEU A 285 -3.52 -4.54 -23.65
CA LEU A 285 -4.15 -5.39 -22.63
C LEU A 285 -4.53 -4.58 -21.38
N PHE A 286 -3.81 -3.50 -21.10
CA PHE A 286 -4.02 -2.67 -19.92
C PHE A 286 -5.31 -1.84 -19.99
N PHE A 287 -5.60 -1.23 -21.14
CA PHE A 287 -6.68 -0.25 -21.27
C PHE A 287 -8.08 -0.86 -21.42
N GLU A 288 -8.21 -2.16 -21.69
CA GLU A 288 -9.50 -2.84 -21.83
C GLU A 288 -10.24 -3.09 -20.49
N GLY A 289 -9.57 -2.98 -19.32
CA GLY A 289 -10.17 -3.23 -18.00
C GLY A 289 -10.98 -2.07 -17.38
N LYS A 290 -11.16 -0.94 -18.08
CA LYS A 290 -11.54 0.36 -17.48
C LYS A 290 -12.99 0.56 -17.00
N ARG A 291 -13.93 -0.39 -17.18
CA ARG A 291 -15.38 -0.10 -17.00
C ARG A 291 -16.09 -0.64 -15.75
N GLU A 292 -15.46 -1.45 -14.90
CA GLU A 292 -16.20 -2.20 -13.84
C GLU A 292 -15.59 -2.09 -12.41
N THR A 293 -14.54 -1.27 -12.21
CA THR A 293 -13.85 -1.17 -10.89
C THR A 293 -14.73 -0.61 -9.77
N ASN A 294 -15.71 0.25 -10.08
CA ASN A 294 -16.66 0.74 -9.10
C ASN A 294 -17.58 -0.36 -8.56
N ASP A 295 -17.90 -1.40 -9.35
CA ASP A 295 -18.75 -2.51 -8.91
C ASP A 295 -17.99 -3.50 -8.02
N VAL A 296 -16.68 -3.72 -8.27
CA VAL A 296 -15.84 -4.56 -7.40
C VAL A 296 -15.65 -3.93 -6.03
N TYR A 297 -15.42 -2.61 -5.98
CA TYR A 297 -15.34 -1.86 -4.73
C TYR A 297 -16.68 -1.86 -3.97
N ARG A 298 -17.80 -1.66 -4.68
CA ARG A 298 -19.14 -1.72 -4.09
C ARG A 298 -19.46 -3.11 -3.56
N CYS A 299 -19.19 -4.17 -4.33
CA CYS A 299 -19.39 -5.55 -3.91
C CYS A 299 -18.55 -5.95 -2.70
N ALA A 300 -17.28 -5.52 -2.61
CA ALA A 300 -16.47 -5.78 -1.42
C ALA A 300 -17.05 -5.12 -0.16
N SER A 301 -17.47 -3.86 -0.28
CA SER A 301 -18.13 -3.13 0.82
C SER A 301 -19.51 -3.72 1.20
N GLU A 302 -20.33 -4.08 0.22
CA GLU A 302 -21.69 -4.63 0.40
C GLU A 302 -21.66 -6.09 0.91
N ALA A 303 -20.70 -6.90 0.46
CA ALA A 303 -20.54 -8.29 0.92
C ALA A 303 -20.04 -8.36 2.37
N ASN A 304 -19.20 -7.41 2.80
CA ASN A 304 -18.81 -7.28 4.21
C ASN A 304 -20.00 -6.86 5.08
N ASP A 305 -20.80 -5.87 4.65
CA ASP A 305 -22.01 -5.46 5.34
C ASP A 305 -23.03 -6.62 5.48
N ALA A 306 -23.18 -7.44 4.44
CA ALA A 306 -24.10 -8.58 4.44
C ALA A 306 -23.64 -9.73 5.37
N ARG A 307 -22.34 -10.06 5.40
CA ARG A 307 -21.80 -11.08 6.33
C ARG A 307 -21.85 -10.63 7.79
N THR A 308 -21.66 -9.34 8.04
CA THR A 308 -21.74 -8.76 9.40
C THR A 308 -23.16 -8.77 9.93
N LYS A 309 -24.17 -8.46 9.09
CA LYS A 309 -25.60 -8.54 9.47
C LYS A 309 -26.09 -9.97 9.72
N GLN A 310 -25.51 -10.98 9.07
CA GLN A 310 -25.84 -12.39 9.34
C GLN A 310 -25.23 -12.91 10.66
N ARG A 311 -24.13 -12.33 11.15
CA ARG A 311 -23.46 -12.75 12.39
C ARG A 311 -23.96 -12.03 13.65
N SER A 312 -24.63 -10.89 13.51
CA SER A 312 -25.20 -10.11 14.62
C SER A 312 -26.63 -10.50 15.02
N GLN A 313 -27.24 -11.50 14.38
CA GLN A 313 -28.50 -12.08 14.86
C GLN A 313 -28.25 -12.91 16.13
N PRO A 314 -28.95 -12.65 17.25
CA PRO A 314 -28.86 -13.49 18.43
C PRO A 314 -29.35 -14.90 18.07
N ARG A 315 -28.55 -15.94 18.36
CA ARG A 315 -29.07 -17.31 18.35
C ARG A 315 -30.23 -17.37 19.34
N ALA A 316 -31.46 -17.52 18.83
CA ALA A 316 -32.62 -17.78 19.65
C ALA A 316 -32.36 -19.07 20.45
N SER A 317 -32.13 -18.92 21.76
CA SER A 317 -32.05 -20.04 22.68
C SER A 317 -33.46 -20.61 22.84
N GLY A 318 -33.78 -21.66 22.08
CA GLY A 318 -34.93 -22.51 22.35
C GLY A 318 -34.73 -23.20 23.69
N ARG A 319 -35.41 -22.71 24.73
CA ARG A 319 -35.73 -23.54 25.91
C ARG A 319 -37.04 -24.23 25.59
N GLU A 320 -36.97 -25.50 25.20
CA GLU A 320 -38.10 -26.41 25.28
C GLU A 320 -38.28 -26.79 26.76
N SER A 321 -39.41 -26.39 27.31
CA SER A 321 -39.98 -26.97 28.52
C SER A 321 -40.79 -28.19 28.11
N GLU A 322 -40.35 -29.38 28.49
CA GLU A 322 -41.15 -30.61 28.40
C GLU A 322 -42.06 -30.76 29.63
N PRO A 323 -43.23 -31.44 29.47
CA PRO A 323 -44.36 -31.41 30.39
C PRO A 323 -44.21 -32.22 31.69
#